data_AF-A0A2A6JDU8-F1
#
_entry.id   AF-A0A2A6JDU8-F1
#
_cell.length_a   1.000
_cell.length_b   1.000
_cell.length_c   1.000
_cell.angle_alpha   90.00
_cell.angle_beta   90.00
_cell.angle_gamma   90.00
#
_symmetry.space_group_name_H-M   'P 1'
#
loop_
_entity.id
_entity.type
_entity.pdbx_description
1 polymer ?
#
loop_
_entity_poly.entity_id
_entity_poly.type
_entity_poly.pdbx_seq_one_letter_code
_entity_poly.pdbx_strand_id
1 'polypeptide(L)' 'METYTAMRHFADSWGLLAMTAFFVGAVVFTLRPGSKQTAKEAADIPLKDD' A
#
# COMPACT_ATOMS: atom_id res chain seq x y z
N MET A 1 -14.35 -9.22 22.92
CA MET A 1 -13.15 -9.22 23.78
C MET A 1 -12.04 -10.04 23.13
N GLU A 2 -12.24 -11.33 22.83
CA GLU A 2 -11.23 -12.17 22.14
C GLU A 2 -10.61 -11.55 20.87
N THR A 3 -11.41 -11.15 19.89
CA THR A 3 -10.89 -10.55 18.64
C THR A 3 -10.16 -9.23 18.87
N TYR A 4 -10.67 -8.38 19.76
CA TYR A 4 -10.04 -7.11 20.12
C TYR A 4 -8.70 -7.35 20.81
N THR A 5 -8.64 -8.28 21.76
CA THR A 5 -7.41 -8.66 22.46
C THR A 5 -6.38 -9.21 21.48
N ALA A 6 -6.77 -10.05 20.53
CA ALA A 6 -5.87 -10.55 19.49
C ALA A 6 -5.32 -9.43 18.60
N MET A 7 -6.19 -8.53 18.13
CA MET A 7 -5.80 -7.36 17.33
C MET A 7 -4.88 -6.42 18.12
N ARG A 8 -5.15 -6.22 19.42
CA ARG A 8 -4.34 -5.41 20.32
C ARG A 8 -2.96 -6.03 20.55
N HIS A 9 -2.87 -7.33 20.81
CA HIS A 9 -1.57 -8.00 20.98
C HIS A 9 -0.72 -7.95 19.72
N PHE A 10 -1.34 -8.05 18.54
CA PHE A 10 -0.64 -7.86 17.27
C PHE A 10 -0.18 -6.39 17.10
N ALA A 11 -1.01 -5.42 17.45
CA ALA A 11 -0.69 -4.00 17.34
C ALA A 11 0.37 -3.54 18.38
N ASP A 12 0.36 -4.10 19.59
CA ASP A 12 1.34 -3.87 20.64
C ASP A 12 2.71 -4.54 20.32
N SER A 13 2.76 -5.37 19.26
CA SER A 13 4.00 -5.86 18.67
C SER A 13 4.54 -4.90 17.59
N TRP A 14 5.62 -5.29 16.91
CA TRP A 14 6.13 -4.55 15.75
C TRP A 14 5.20 -4.55 14.53
N GLY A 15 4.10 -5.30 14.58
CA GLY A 15 3.12 -5.44 13.49
C GLY A 15 2.55 -4.10 13.02
N LEU A 16 2.12 -3.23 13.96
CA LEU A 16 1.55 -1.94 13.60
C LEU A 16 2.56 -1.04 12.88
N LEU A 17 3.81 -0.99 13.38
CA LEU A 17 4.87 -0.19 12.76
C LEU A 17 5.21 -0.70 11.35
N ALA A 18 5.30 -2.02 11.17
CA ALA A 18 5.55 -2.61 9.86
C ALA A 18 4.43 -2.28 8.86
N MET A 19 3.16 -2.35 9.27
CA MET A 19 2.02 -1.96 8.44
C MET A 19 2.07 -0.49 8.06
N THR A 20 2.36 0.40 9.02
CA THR A 20 2.49 1.84 8.74
C THR A 20 3.65 2.13 7.80
N ALA A 21 4.82 1.52 8.01
CA ALA A 21 5.98 1.69 7.14
C ALA A 21 5.71 1.17 5.72
N PHE A 22 5.06 0.01 5.59
CA PHE A 22 4.63 -0.52 4.30
C PHE A 22 3.66 0.42 3.58
N PHE A 23 2.65 0.91 4.30
CA PHE A 23 1.66 1.84 3.74
C PHE A 23 2.31 3.14 3.25
N VAL A 24 3.14 3.78 4.10
CA VAL A 24 3.88 4.98 3.71
C VAL A 24 4.82 4.69 2.55
N GLY A 25 5.51 3.54 2.56
CA GLY A 25 6.36 3.10 1.45
C GLY A 25 5.59 2.98 0.13
N ALA A 26 4.40 2.38 0.15
CA ALA A 26 3.53 2.27 -1.01
C ALA A 26 3.08 3.66 -1.51
N VAL A 27 2.64 4.55 -0.61
CA VAL A 27 2.24 5.92 -0.95
C VAL A 27 3.40 6.69 -1.59
N VAL A 28 4.60 6.64 -0.98
CA VAL A 28 5.80 7.29 -1.50
C VAL A 28 6.18 6.70 -2.85
N PHE A 29 6.09 5.39 -3.02
CA PHE A 29 6.35 4.72 -4.30
C PHE A 29 5.38 5.19 -5.39
N THR A 30 4.08 5.27 -5.09
CA THR A 30 3.06 5.71 -6.04
C THR A 30 3.18 7.19 -6.37
N LEU A 31 3.45 8.05 -5.39
CA LEU A 31 3.50 9.51 -5.55
C LEU A 31 4.89 10.06 -5.92
N ARG A 32 5.92 9.21 -5.95
CA ARG A 32 7.28 9.58 -6.35
C ARG A 32 7.27 10.32 -7.70
N PRO A 33 8.01 11.43 -7.84
CA PRO A 33 8.14 12.13 -9.13
C PRO A 33 8.73 11.17 -10.18
N GLY A 34 7.98 10.96 -11.28
CA GLY A 34 8.32 10.02 -12.35
C GLY A 34 7.36 8.81 -12.48
N SER A 35 6.48 8.56 -11.51
CA SER A 35 5.48 7.47 -11.60
C SER A 35 4.37 7.72 -12.64
N LYS A 36 4.26 8.95 -13.16
CA LYS A 36 3.24 9.37 -14.13
C LYS A 36 3.23 8.51 -15.40
N GLN A 37 4.41 8.13 -15.91
CA GLN A 37 4.50 7.31 -17.13
C GLN A 37 3.95 5.90 -16.89
N THR A 38 4.38 5.25 -15.80
CA THR A 38 3.89 3.91 -15.43
C THR A 38 2.38 3.92 -15.13
N ALA A 39 1.88 4.95 -14.45
CA ALA A 39 0.45 5.10 -14.20
C ALA A 39 -0.35 5.28 -15.50
N LYS A 40 0.18 6.07 -16.45
CA LYS A 40 -0.42 6.26 -17.77
C LYS A 40 -0.40 4.97 -18.59
N GLU A 41 0.72 4.26 -18.62
CA GLU A 41 0.83 2.97 -19.32
C GLU A 41 -0.15 1.94 -18.76
N ALA A 42 -0.33 1.87 -17.44
CA ALA A 42 -1.30 1.00 -16.79
C ALA A 42 -2.75 1.40 -17.09
N ALA A 43 -3.04 2.70 -17.11
CA ALA A 43 -4.37 3.23 -17.47
C ALA A 43 -4.72 3.00 -18.95
N ASP A 44 -3.71 2.93 -19.82
CA ASP A 44 -3.88 2.64 -21.25
C ASP A 44 -4.02 1.12 -21.51
N ILE A 45 -3.79 0.21 -20.53
CA ILE A 45 -3.95 -1.26 -20.72
C ILE A 45 -5.38 -1.65 -21.14
N PRO A 46 -6.46 -1.18 -20.49
CA PRO A 46 -7.83 -1.54 -20.88
C PRO A 46 -8.27 -0.89 -22.20
N LEU A 47 -7.50 0.07 -22.73
CA LEU A 47 -7.76 0.80 -23.96
C LEU A 47 -6.86 0.34 -25.13
N LYS A 48 -5.89 -0.53 -24.83
CA LYS A 48 -5.12 -1.26 -25.84
C LYS A 48 -5.94 -2.46 -26.27
N ASP A 49 -6.92 -2.21 -27.11
CA ASP A 49 -7.58 -3.22 -27.93
C ASP A 49 -6.59 -3.67 -29.02
N ASP A 50 -6.46 -4.99 -29.20
CA ASP A 50 -6.35 -5.52 -30.57
C ASP A 50 -7.72 -5.36 -31.26
#